data_AF-A0A1F5VFW9-F1
#
_entry.id   AF-A0A1F5VFW9-F1
#
_cell.length_a   1.000
_cell.length_b   1.000
_cell.length_c   1.000
_cell.angle_alpha   90.00
_cell.angle_beta   90.00
_cell.angle_gamma   90.00
#
_symmetry.space_group_name_H-M   'P 1'
#
loop_
_entity.id
_entity.type
_entity.pdbx_description
1 polymer ?
#
loop_
_entity_poly.entity_id
_entity_poly.type
_entity_poly.pdbx_seq_one_letter_code
_entity_poly.pdbx_strand_id
1 'polypeptide(L)'
;MAWWEETTEYLYESGLDDPQSRAPQTFFQRLNNVFFQEAVDVLYFFLGIFTYVYLFAIAFLYLSGVSSFDTISTKLIRALAEPYLGSVGIYTILKESRKRRYGIISRHRGEFFVIGWLVLLVLSTVLALLFKFYTFTKTLELIIMLSLSVGIIYMGGAVHKP
;
A
#
# COMPACT_ATOMS: atom_id res chain seq x y z
N MET A 1 -20.77 31.35 -20.63
CA MET A 1 -19.83 30.22 -20.67
C MET A 1 -19.14 30.17 -19.33
N ALA A 2 -19.83 29.57 -18.36
CA ALA A 2 -19.32 29.47 -17.01
C ALA A 2 -18.39 28.26 -16.97
N TRP A 3 -17.08 28.49 -16.84
CA TRP A 3 -16.08 27.45 -16.56
C TRP A 3 -16.42 26.58 -15.32
N TRP A 4 -17.38 27.03 -14.52
CA TRP A 4 -18.00 26.30 -13.43
C TRP A 4 -18.91 25.15 -13.87
N GLU A 5 -19.49 25.18 -15.08
CA GLU A 5 -20.34 24.09 -15.58
C GLU A 5 -19.51 22.82 -15.88
N GLU A 6 -18.37 22.96 -16.56
CA GLU A 6 -17.45 21.84 -16.83
C GLU A 6 -16.89 21.23 -15.54
N THR A 7 -16.60 22.04 -14.52
CA THR A 7 -16.12 21.53 -13.23
C THR A 7 -17.23 20.84 -12.43
N THR A 8 -18.48 21.32 -12.51
CA THR A 8 -19.61 20.61 -11.93
C THR A 8 -19.89 19.29 -12.64
N GLU A 9 -19.80 19.25 -13.96
CA GLU A 9 -20.06 18.04 -14.75
C GLU A 9 -18.99 16.96 -14.51
N TYR A 10 -17.71 17.35 -14.38
CA TYR A 10 -16.63 16.46 -13.96
C TYR A 10 -16.81 15.90 -12.54
N LEU A 11 -17.36 16.69 -11.61
CA LEU A 11 -17.69 16.27 -10.25
C LEU A 11 -18.89 15.30 -10.21
N TYR A 12 -19.86 15.48 -11.11
CA TYR A 12 -21.01 14.57 -11.25
C TYR A 12 -20.64 13.25 -11.96
N GLU A 13 -19.82 13.30 -13.02
CA GLU A 13 -19.36 12.09 -13.74
C GLU A 13 -18.39 11.23 -12.91
N SER A 14 -17.62 11.85 -11.99
CA SER A 14 -16.69 11.12 -11.11
C SER A 14 -17.38 10.38 -9.95
N GLY A 15 -18.72 10.48 -9.82
CA GLY A 15 -19.50 9.76 -8.82
C GLY A 15 -19.26 10.23 -7.38
N LEU A 16 -18.86 11.50 -7.20
CA LEU A 16 -18.41 12.06 -5.92
C LEU A 16 -19.54 12.57 -4.99
N ASP A 17 -20.77 12.70 -5.49
CA ASP A 17 -21.92 13.09 -4.66
C ASP A 17 -22.77 11.86 -4.31
N ASP A 18 -22.75 11.48 -3.04
CA ASP A 18 -23.78 10.63 -2.45
C ASP A 18 -25.09 11.44 -2.43
N PRO A 19 -26.15 11.04 -3.15
CA PRO A 19 -27.38 11.82 -3.29
C PRO A 19 -28.10 12.11 -1.96
N GLN A 20 -27.64 11.54 -0.84
CA GLN A 20 -28.18 11.74 0.50
C GLN A 20 -27.51 12.86 1.32
N SER A 21 -26.31 13.35 0.97
CA SER A 21 -25.64 14.40 1.74
C SER A 21 -25.98 15.81 1.23
N ARG A 22 -27.24 16.21 1.37
CA ARG A 22 -27.77 17.54 1.00
C ARG A 22 -27.43 18.62 2.03
N ALA A 23 -26.21 18.66 2.55
CA ALA A 23 -25.74 19.79 3.34
C ALA A 23 -25.05 20.79 2.41
N PRO A 24 -25.48 22.07 2.33
CA PRO A 24 -24.80 23.06 1.52
C PRO A 24 -23.38 23.30 2.05
N GLN A 25 -22.39 22.66 1.43
CA GLN A 25 -20.99 22.83 1.80
C GLN A 25 -20.49 24.21 1.36
N THR A 26 -19.86 24.93 2.29
CA THR A 26 -19.27 26.25 2.04
C THR A 26 -18.08 26.12 1.07
N PHE A 27 -17.81 27.17 0.28
CA PHE A 27 -16.71 27.19 -0.71
C PHE A 27 -15.35 26.76 -0.12
N PHE A 28 -15.03 27.21 1.10
CA PHE A 28 -13.82 26.81 1.83
C PHE A 28 -13.79 25.33 2.21
N GLN A 29 -14.94 24.74 2.56
CA GLN A 29 -15.03 23.30 2.84
C GLN A 29 -14.83 22.47 1.58
N ARG A 30 -15.33 22.93 0.42
CA ARG A 30 -15.10 22.26 -0.88
C ARG A 30 -13.64 22.31 -1.30
N LEU A 31 -13.00 23.48 -1.20
CA LEU A 31 -11.57 23.65 -1.51
C LEU A 31 -10.68 22.79 -0.61
N ASN A 32 -10.97 22.77 0.69
CA ASN A 32 -10.23 21.93 1.63
C ASN A 32 -10.44 20.44 1.36
N ASN A 33 -11.65 20.03 0.98
CA ASN A 33 -11.93 18.63 0.59
C ASN A 33 -11.18 18.23 -0.68
N VAL A 34 -11.15 19.07 -1.71
CA VAL A 34 -10.40 18.80 -2.96
C VAL A 34 -8.91 18.71 -2.69
N PHE A 35 -8.34 19.69 -1.98
CA PHE A 35 -6.92 19.68 -1.64
C PHE A 35 -6.54 18.46 -0.79
N PHE A 36 -7.36 18.11 0.20
CA PHE A 36 -7.14 16.94 1.03
C PHE A 36 -7.21 15.65 0.22
N GLN A 37 -8.16 15.54 -0.72
CA GLN A 37 -8.32 14.36 -1.57
C GLN A 37 -7.15 14.20 -2.54
N GLU A 38 -6.69 15.29 -3.15
CA GLU A 38 -5.55 15.31 -4.08
C GLU A 38 -4.23 15.02 -3.34
N ALA A 39 -4.03 15.60 -2.14
CA ALA A 39 -2.89 15.26 -1.29
C ALA A 39 -2.90 13.79 -0.86
N VAL A 40 -4.08 13.24 -0.53
CA VAL A 40 -4.24 11.82 -0.20
C VAL A 40 -3.99 10.93 -1.43
N ASP A 41 -4.41 11.33 -2.63
CA ASP A 41 -4.14 10.60 -3.87
C ASP A 41 -2.65 10.55 -4.21
N VAL A 42 -1.95 11.69 -4.10
CA VAL A 42 -0.50 11.77 -4.27
C VAL A 42 0.22 10.91 -3.23
N LEU A 43 -0.20 10.99 -1.97
CA LEU A 43 0.33 10.15 -0.90
C LEU A 43 0.12 8.66 -1.19
N TYR A 44 -1.07 8.28 -1.65
CA TYR A 44 -1.39 6.90 -2.02
C TYR A 44 -0.52 6.38 -3.16
N PHE A 45 -0.28 7.22 -4.18
CA PHE A 45 0.61 6.90 -5.29
C PHE A 45 2.06 6.67 -4.83
N PHE A 46 2.61 7.58 -4.01
CA PHE A 46 3.95 7.42 -3.46
C PHE A 46 4.09 6.19 -2.55
N LEU A 47 3.10 5.91 -1.70
CA LEU A 47 3.09 4.70 -0.88
C LEU A 47 3.04 3.43 -1.74
N GLY A 48 2.25 3.44 -2.82
CA GLY A 48 2.19 2.35 -3.78
C GLY A 48 3.56 2.07 -4.39
N ILE A 49 4.22 3.10 -4.94
CA ILE A 49 5.57 2.98 -5.53
C ILE A 49 6.56 2.47 -4.49
N PHE A 50 6.61 3.10 -3.32
CA PHE A 50 7.51 2.73 -2.24
C PHE A 50 7.34 1.26 -1.86
N THR A 51 6.09 0.78 -1.81
CA THR A 51 5.78 -0.61 -1.48
C THR A 51 6.33 -1.60 -2.51
N TYR A 52 6.14 -1.34 -3.80
CA TYR A 52 6.67 -2.22 -4.85
C TYR A 52 8.19 -2.17 -4.94
N VAL A 53 8.79 -0.98 -4.83
CA VAL A 53 10.24 -0.81 -4.84
C VAL A 53 10.87 -1.57 -3.67
N TYR A 54 10.29 -1.48 -2.48
CA TYR A 54 10.81 -2.16 -1.30
C TYR A 54 10.69 -3.69 -1.42
N LEU A 55 9.55 -4.19 -1.90
CA LEU A 55 9.36 -5.62 -2.19
C LEU A 55 10.41 -6.12 -3.20
N PHE A 56 10.62 -5.38 -4.29
CA PHE A 56 11.61 -5.73 -5.30
C PHE A 56 13.04 -5.71 -4.75
N ALA A 57 13.39 -4.71 -3.95
CA ALA A 57 14.70 -4.61 -3.32
C ALA A 57 15.01 -5.80 -2.41
N ILE A 58 14.01 -6.26 -1.63
CA ILE A 58 14.16 -7.44 -0.76
C ILE A 58 14.24 -8.72 -1.57
N ALA A 59 13.38 -8.88 -2.59
CA ALA A 59 13.44 -10.03 -3.47
C ALA A 59 14.81 -10.13 -4.17
N PHE A 60 15.31 -9.00 -4.68
CA PHE A 60 16.62 -8.93 -5.31
C PHE A 60 17.76 -9.27 -4.33
N LEU A 61 17.75 -8.70 -3.11
CA LEU A 61 18.75 -9.01 -2.09
C LEU A 61 18.77 -10.48 -1.72
N TYR A 62 17.58 -11.08 -1.58
CA TYR A 62 17.45 -12.48 -1.21
C TYR A 62 17.93 -13.40 -2.35
N LEU A 63 17.44 -13.19 -3.57
CA LEU A 63 17.76 -14.01 -4.74
C LEU A 63 19.22 -13.91 -5.17
N SER A 64 19.82 -12.73 -5.05
CA SER A 64 21.23 -12.50 -5.42
C SER A 64 22.23 -13.11 -4.44
N GLY A 65 21.79 -13.67 -3.31
CA GLY A 65 22.67 -14.22 -2.28
C GLY A 65 23.48 -13.18 -1.50
N VAL A 66 23.35 -11.89 -1.85
CA VAL A 66 23.96 -10.75 -1.15
C VAL A 66 23.47 -10.65 0.30
N SER A 67 22.29 -11.21 0.59
CA SER A 67 21.73 -11.40 1.93
C SER A 67 22.66 -12.14 2.91
N SER A 68 23.57 -12.97 2.41
CA SER A 68 24.54 -13.70 3.24
C SER A 68 25.70 -12.83 3.72
N PHE A 69 25.87 -11.63 3.16
CA PHE A 69 26.95 -10.70 3.49
C PHE A 69 26.41 -9.47 4.25
N ASP A 70 27.04 -9.11 5.36
CA ASP A 70 26.68 -7.92 6.17
C ASP A 70 27.13 -6.62 5.48
N THR A 71 26.43 -6.25 4.41
CA THR A 71 26.71 -5.05 3.61
C THR A 71 25.88 -3.85 4.08
N ILE A 72 26.34 -2.64 3.78
CA ILE A 72 25.61 -1.39 4.08
C ILE A 72 24.19 -1.43 3.50
N SER A 73 24.04 -1.97 2.30
CA SER A 73 22.74 -2.15 1.63
C SER A 73 21.78 -3.02 2.43
N THR A 74 22.26 -4.13 3.04
CA THR A 74 21.41 -4.99 3.88
C THR A 74 20.97 -4.31 5.16
N LYS A 75 21.84 -3.48 5.77
CA LYS A 75 21.50 -2.69 6.98
C LYS A 75 20.45 -1.62 6.67
N LEU A 76 20.61 -0.91 5.55
CA LEU A 76 19.68 0.12 5.11
C LEU A 76 18.29 -0.46 4.83
N ILE A 77 18.22 -1.59 4.12
CA ILE A 77 16.94 -2.25 3.82
C ILE A 77 16.26 -2.76 5.10
N ARG A 78 17.01 -3.26 6.08
CA ARG A 78 16.46 -3.63 7.39
C ARG A 78 15.90 -2.43 8.14
N ALA A 79 16.63 -1.32 8.18
CA ALA A 79 16.16 -0.10 8.85
C ALA A 79 14.88 0.46 8.23
N LEU A 80 14.68 0.23 6.93
CA LEU A 80 13.46 0.63 6.22
C LEU A 80 12.24 -0.28 6.50
N ALA A 81 12.39 -1.42 7.19
CA ALA A 81 11.29 -2.36 7.42
C ALA A 81 10.19 -1.78 8.31
N GLU A 82 10.56 -1.09 9.38
CA GLU A 82 9.61 -0.44 10.29
C GLU A 82 8.86 0.72 9.60
N PRO A 83 9.53 1.69 8.94
CA PRO A 83 8.86 2.70 8.12
C PRO A 83 7.96 2.09 7.05
N TYR A 84 8.39 0.98 6.46
CA TYR A 84 7.61 0.25 5.47
C TYR A 84 6.32 -0.31 6.03
N LEU A 85 6.35 -1.02 7.15
CA LEU A 85 5.14 -1.53 7.80
C LEU A 85 4.20 -0.38 8.22
N GLY A 86 4.76 0.72 8.73
CA GLY A 86 3.99 1.94 9.03
C GLY A 86 3.28 2.48 7.78
N SER A 87 3.98 2.55 6.66
CA SER A 87 3.41 2.99 5.38
C SER A 87 2.27 2.05 4.92
N VAL A 88 2.47 0.73 4.95
CA VAL A 88 1.42 -0.24 4.58
C VAL A 88 0.21 -0.11 5.49
N GLY A 89 0.41 0.07 6.79
CA GLY A 89 -0.67 0.32 7.75
C GLY A 89 -1.50 1.55 7.36
N ILE A 90 -0.84 2.70 7.15
CA ILE A 90 -1.49 3.94 6.73
C ILE A 90 -2.24 3.75 5.40
N TYR A 91 -1.63 3.09 4.42
CA TYR A 91 -2.23 2.80 3.13
C TYR A 91 -3.54 2.00 3.27
N THR A 92 -3.54 0.96 4.11
CA THR A 92 -4.75 0.14 4.32
C THR A 92 -5.86 0.90 5.04
N ILE A 93 -5.51 1.72 6.04
CA ILE A 93 -6.48 2.58 6.74
C ILE A 93 -7.08 3.62 5.79
N LEU A 94 -6.26 4.29 4.97
CA LEU A 94 -6.73 5.26 3.98
C LEU A 94 -7.62 4.60 2.93
N LYS A 95 -7.24 3.41 2.46
CA LYS A 95 -8.05 2.62 1.51
C LYS A 95 -9.42 2.30 2.10
N GLU A 96 -9.48 1.84 3.34
CA GLU A 96 -10.73 1.46 4.00
C GLU A 96 -11.60 2.69 4.32
N SER A 97 -10.98 3.79 4.75
CA SER A 97 -11.65 5.08 4.96
C SER A 97 -12.32 5.59 3.68
N ARG A 98 -11.61 5.54 2.54
CA ARG A 98 -12.15 5.96 1.24
C ARG A 98 -13.32 5.06 0.79
N LYS A 99 -13.19 3.75 0.96
CA LYS A 99 -14.25 2.78 0.64
C LYS A 99 -15.53 3.07 1.43
N ARG A 100 -15.40 3.41 2.72
CA ARG A 100 -16.55 3.74 3.60
C ARG A 100 -17.19 5.09 3.27
N ARG A 101 -16.39 6.13 2.99
CA ARG A 101 -16.93 7.49 2.77
C ARG A 101 -17.54 7.71 1.40
N TYR A 102 -17.02 7.09 0.35
CA TYR A 102 -17.39 7.45 -1.02
C TYR A 102 -18.07 6.32 -1.79
N GLY A 103 -18.16 5.10 -1.25
CA GLY A 103 -18.73 3.95 -1.97
C GLY A 103 -17.97 3.56 -3.25
N ILE A 104 -16.90 4.30 -3.59
CA ILE A 104 -16.04 4.04 -4.74
C ILE A 104 -15.30 2.75 -4.46
N ILE A 105 -15.63 1.72 -5.23
CA ILE A 105 -14.85 0.49 -5.32
C ILE A 105 -13.45 0.93 -5.75
N SER A 106 -12.52 0.95 -4.80
CA SER A 106 -11.15 1.35 -5.06
C SER A 106 -10.59 0.46 -6.18
N ARG A 107 -10.43 1.06 -7.37
CA ARG A 107 -9.77 0.43 -8.54
C ARG A 107 -8.31 0.07 -8.24
N HIS A 108 -7.77 0.59 -7.13
CA HIS A 108 -6.45 0.24 -6.64
C HIS A 108 -6.46 -1.14 -6.01
N ARG A 109 -5.94 -2.08 -6.79
CA ARG A 109 -5.78 -3.49 -6.44
C ARG A 109 -4.69 -3.66 -5.37
N GLY A 110 -4.92 -3.11 -4.17
CA GLY A 110 -4.07 -3.32 -2.99
C GLY A 110 -4.00 -4.77 -2.52
N GLU A 111 -4.50 -5.73 -3.29
CA GLU A 111 -4.31 -7.16 -3.08
C GLU A 111 -2.99 -7.63 -3.70
N PHE A 112 -2.50 -6.95 -4.74
CA PHE A 112 -1.32 -7.39 -5.50
C PHE A 112 -0.04 -7.33 -4.69
N PHE A 113 0.09 -6.36 -3.77
CA PHE A 113 1.26 -6.31 -2.90
C PHE A 113 1.25 -7.43 -1.85
N VAL A 114 0.09 -7.78 -1.31
CA VAL A 114 -0.07 -8.90 -0.36
C VAL A 114 0.26 -10.22 -1.06
N ILE A 115 -0.29 -10.42 -2.26
CA ILE A 115 0.02 -11.58 -3.11
C ILE A 115 1.53 -11.60 -3.42
N GLY A 116 2.14 -10.47 -3.75
CA GLY A 116 3.57 -10.36 -3.98
C GLY A 116 4.41 -10.83 -2.78
N TRP A 117 4.05 -10.42 -1.57
CA TRP A 117 4.71 -10.88 -0.34
C TRP A 117 4.51 -12.37 -0.08
N LEU A 118 3.29 -12.88 -0.26
CA LEU A 118 3.00 -14.31 -0.09
C LEU A 118 3.77 -15.16 -1.11
N VAL A 119 3.81 -14.73 -2.38
CA VAL A 119 4.60 -15.41 -3.43
C VAL A 119 6.08 -15.38 -3.07
N LEU A 120 6.61 -14.24 -2.61
CA LEU A 120 8.00 -14.13 -2.19
C LEU A 120 8.30 -15.03 -0.97
N LEU A 121 7.39 -15.15 -0.02
CA LEU A 121 7.52 -16.04 1.13
C LEU A 121 7.55 -17.51 0.71
N VAL A 122 6.63 -17.94 -0.16
CA VAL A 122 6.61 -19.31 -0.66
C VAL A 122 7.89 -19.60 -1.45
N LEU A 123 8.28 -18.70 -2.36
CA LEU A 123 9.47 -18.85 -3.18
C LEU A 123 10.72 -18.94 -2.32
N SER A 124 10.90 -18.03 -1.36
CA SER A 124 12.04 -18.03 -0.44
C SER A 124 12.08 -19.27 0.45
N THR A 125 10.93 -19.76 0.93
CA THR A 125 10.85 -21.00 1.72
C THR A 125 11.25 -22.20 0.87
N VAL A 126 10.75 -22.31 -0.37
CA VAL A 126 11.10 -23.41 -1.29
C VAL A 126 12.58 -23.37 -1.63
N LEU A 127 13.13 -22.19 -1.94
CA LEU A 127 14.56 -22.00 -2.21
C LEU A 127 15.41 -22.42 -1.01
N ALA A 128 15.01 -22.06 0.21
CA ALA A 128 15.74 -22.41 1.43
C ALA A 128 15.74 -23.92 1.74
N LEU A 129 14.66 -24.63 1.38
CA LEU A 129 14.56 -26.08 1.57
C LEU A 129 15.34 -26.87 0.52
N LEU A 130 15.36 -26.40 -0.73
CA LEU A 130 15.98 -27.10 -1.85
C LEU A 130 17.48 -26.81 -1.99
N PHE A 131 17.91 -25.60 -1.66
CA PHE A 131 19.28 -25.14 -1.93
C PHE A 131 20.00 -24.79 -0.63
N LYS A 132 21.06 -25.53 -0.32
CA LYS A 132 21.93 -25.28 0.86
C LYS A 132 22.58 -23.89 0.88
N PHE A 133 22.62 -23.19 -0.26
CA PHE A 133 23.12 -21.81 -0.35
C PHE A 133 22.15 -20.78 0.24
N TYR A 134 20.85 -21.07 0.23
CA TYR A 134 19.81 -20.22 0.79
C TYR A 134 19.49 -20.69 2.22
N THR A 135 20.40 -20.49 3.16
CA THR A 135 20.15 -20.83 4.57
C THR A 135 19.17 -19.84 5.23
N PHE A 136 18.79 -20.12 6.49
CA PHE A 136 17.98 -19.26 7.33
C PHE A 136 18.74 -17.96 7.67
N THR A 137 18.82 -17.06 6.70
CA THR A 137 19.48 -15.77 6.82
C THR A 137 18.54 -14.76 7.46
N LYS A 138 19.12 -13.69 8.02
CA LYS A 138 18.38 -12.54 8.55
C LYS A 138 17.45 -11.87 7.52
N THR A 139 17.69 -12.07 6.23
CA THR A 139 16.78 -11.60 5.17
C THR A 139 15.57 -12.50 5.01
N LEU A 140 15.69 -13.82 5.20
CA LEU A 140 14.52 -14.72 5.25
C LEU A 140 13.63 -14.39 6.46
N GLU A 141 14.24 -14.16 7.63
CA GLU A 141 13.53 -13.71 8.84
C GLU A 141 12.73 -12.43 8.56
N LEU A 142 13.34 -11.48 7.85
CA LEU A 142 12.69 -10.24 7.44
C LEU A 142 11.54 -10.49 6.44
N ILE A 143 11.72 -11.35 5.44
CA ILE A 143 10.65 -11.71 4.48
C ILE A 143 9.47 -12.33 5.23
N ILE A 144 9.72 -13.24 6.18
CA ILE A 144 8.68 -13.87 7.00
C ILE A 144 7.95 -12.81 7.81
N MET A 145 8.67 -11.98 8.55
CA MET A 145 8.09 -10.92 9.39
C MET A 145 7.21 -9.98 8.56
N LEU A 146 7.72 -9.48 7.43
CA LEU A 146 6.99 -8.55 6.58
C LEU A 146 5.76 -9.20 5.94
N SER A 147 5.89 -10.42 5.43
CA SER A 147 4.76 -11.12 4.80
C SER A 147 3.64 -11.41 5.79
N LEU A 148 3.99 -11.84 7.01
CA LEU A 148 3.01 -12.08 8.07
C LEU A 148 2.35 -10.78 8.52
N SER A 149 3.14 -9.72 8.74
CA SER A 149 2.63 -8.43 9.19
C SER A 149 1.71 -7.81 8.14
N VAL A 150 2.11 -7.82 6.87
CA VAL A 150 1.28 -7.39 5.73
C VAL A 150 0.00 -8.21 5.65
N GLY A 151 0.08 -9.53 5.82
CA GLY A 151 -1.07 -10.42 5.84
C GLY A 151 -2.05 -10.09 6.96
N ILE A 152 -1.56 -9.84 8.17
CA ILE A 152 -2.37 -9.43 9.33
C ILE A 152 -3.02 -8.07 9.08
N ILE A 153 -2.27 -7.07 8.60
CA ILE A 153 -2.80 -5.74 8.28
C ILE A 153 -3.91 -5.85 7.23
N TYR A 154 -3.70 -6.65 6.18
CA TYR A 154 -4.71 -6.88 5.16
C TYR A 154 -5.94 -7.60 5.71
N MET A 155 -5.76 -8.66 6.51
CA MET A 155 -6.89 -9.35 7.16
C MET A 155 -7.64 -8.42 8.09
N GLY A 156 -6.95 -7.58 8.87
CA GLY A 156 -7.57 -6.58 9.73
C GLY A 156 -8.45 -5.61 8.93
N GLY A 157 -7.97 -5.11 7.78
CA GLY A 157 -8.76 -4.28 6.88
C GLY A 157 -9.93 -5.02 6.22
N ALA A 158 -9.75 -6.30 5.87
CA ALA A 158 -10.75 -7.11 5.18
C ALA A 158 -11.87 -7.66 6.08
N VAL A 159 -11.54 -8.00 7.34
CA VAL A 159 -12.48 -8.51 8.36
C VAL A 159 -13.39 -7.41 8.87
N HIS A 160 -12.97 -6.15 8.79
CA HIS A 160 -13.78 -4.98 9.10
C HIS A 160 -14.80 -4.67 7.98
N LYS A 161 -15.57 -5.68 7.54
CA LYS A 161 -16.78 -5.47 6.75
C LYS A 161 -17.82 -4.73 7.60
N PRO A 162 -18.58 -3.78 7.03
CA PRO A 162 -19.70 -3.14 7.70
C PRO A 162 -20.79 -4.15 8.06
#